data_AF-K0ICX5-F1
#
_entry.id   AF-K0ICX5-F1
#
_cell.length_a   1.000
_cell.length_b   1.000
_cell.length_c   1.000
_cell.angle_alpha   90.00
_cell.angle_beta   90.00
_cell.angle_gamma   90.00
#
_symmetry.space_group_name_H-M   'P 1'
#
loop_
_entity.id
_entity.type
_entity.pdbx_description
1 polymer ?
#
loop_
_entity_poly.entity_id
_entity_poly.type
_entity_poly.pdbx_seq_one_letter_code
_entity_poly.pdbx_strand_id
1 'polypeptide(L)'
;IDGHGNFGSVDGDAAAAMRYTEARMSKVSMELLRDINKDTIDYQDNYDGSEREPIVLPARFPNLLVNGSAGIAVGMATNIPPHQLGEVIDGVLAVSQDPDITIAELMEIIPGPDFPTAGQILGRSGIRKAYETGKGSIIVRAKVEIEEQSNGKQTIIVHELPYQVNKAKLIEKIAELARDKKIDGITDLRDESDRSGMRIVIEVRRDANANVLLNNLYKQTSLQTSFGINTLALVDGQPKVLNLKQCLQYYLDHQVVVIRRRTEFEL
;
A
#
# COMPACT_ATOMS: atom_id res chain seq x y z
N ILE A 1 9.54 -9.49 6.13
CA ILE A 1 10.72 -9.56 7.03
C ILE A 1 10.21 -9.41 8.45
N ASP A 2 10.64 -10.27 9.36
CA ASP A 2 10.36 -10.13 10.80
C ASP A 2 11.60 -9.53 11.48
N GLY A 3 11.44 -8.36 12.09
CA GLY A 3 12.52 -7.65 12.78
C GLY A 3 12.40 -7.73 14.30
N HIS A 4 13.53 -7.68 15.00
CA HIS A 4 13.63 -7.48 16.44
C HIS A 4 14.50 -6.25 16.74
N GLY A 5 13.99 -5.34 17.58
CA GLY A 5 14.56 -4.01 17.81
C GLY A 5 13.67 -2.90 17.23
N ASN A 6 14.19 -1.67 17.17
CA ASN A 6 13.46 -0.52 16.61
C ASN A 6 13.61 -0.50 15.07
N PHE A 7 12.52 -0.74 14.34
CA PHE A 7 12.43 -0.71 12.88
C PHE A 7 11.78 0.57 12.33
N GLY A 8 11.72 1.61 13.16
CA GLY A 8 11.05 2.86 12.85
C GLY A 8 9.57 2.83 13.22
N SER A 9 8.88 3.93 12.96
CA SER A 9 7.47 4.13 13.35
C SER A 9 6.69 4.89 12.29
N VAL A 10 5.36 4.87 12.41
CA VAL A 10 4.45 5.71 11.59
C VAL A 10 4.62 7.22 11.86
N ASP A 11 5.29 7.58 12.96
CA ASP A 11 5.71 8.95 13.27
C ASP A 11 6.89 9.42 12.40
N GLY A 12 7.53 8.48 11.68
CA GLY A 12 8.71 8.73 10.87
C GLY A 12 10.01 8.73 11.67
N ASP A 13 10.00 8.14 12.87
CA ASP A 13 11.23 7.86 13.59
C ASP A 13 12.09 6.90 12.76
N ALA A 14 13.37 7.20 12.69
CA ALA A 14 14.32 6.33 12.02
C ALA A 14 14.44 4.99 12.77
N ALA A 15 14.69 3.92 12.01
CA ALA A 15 15.09 2.64 12.58
C ALA A 15 16.42 2.79 13.33
N ALA A 16 16.64 1.92 14.32
CA ALA A 16 17.93 1.83 14.97
C ALA A 16 19.01 1.40 13.96
N ALA A 17 20.26 1.77 14.22
CA ALA A 17 21.38 1.36 13.38
C ALA A 17 21.50 -0.16 13.32
N MET A 18 21.96 -0.70 12.18
CA MET A 18 21.99 -2.15 11.88
C MET A 18 22.63 -3.03 12.98
N ARG A 19 23.57 -2.48 13.77
CA ARG A 19 24.20 -3.17 14.91
C ARG A 19 23.28 -3.44 16.11
N TYR A 20 22.07 -2.88 16.12
CA TYR A 20 21.09 -3.00 17.22
C TYR A 20 19.83 -3.76 16.82
N THR A 21 19.73 -4.19 15.56
CA THR A 21 18.53 -4.82 15.01
C THR A 21 18.88 -6.21 14.49
N GLU A 22 17.99 -7.16 14.75
CA GLU A 22 18.04 -8.50 14.16
C GLU A 22 16.87 -8.67 13.22
N ALA A 23 17.02 -9.49 12.17
CA ALA A 23 15.97 -9.74 11.21
C ALA A 23 16.00 -11.18 10.69
N ARG A 24 14.83 -11.69 10.33
CA ARG A 24 14.68 -12.95 9.61
C ARG A 24 13.59 -12.85 8.54
N MET A 25 13.51 -13.87 7.69
CA MET A 25 12.38 -13.99 6.78
C MET A 25 11.07 -14.18 7.54
N SER A 26 10.06 -13.40 7.18
CA SER A 26 8.69 -13.64 7.63
C SER A 26 8.16 -14.92 7.02
N LYS A 27 7.20 -15.58 7.67
CA LYS A 27 6.59 -16.83 7.16
C LYS A 27 6.12 -16.71 5.71
N VAL A 28 5.46 -15.62 5.35
CA VAL A 28 5.00 -15.36 3.96
C VAL A 28 6.14 -15.21 2.97
N SER A 29 7.32 -14.73 3.38
CA SER A 29 8.47 -14.62 2.48
C SER A 29 9.01 -15.98 2.07
N MET A 30 8.78 -17.03 2.86
CA MET A 30 9.15 -18.40 2.46
C MET A 30 8.38 -18.85 1.22
N GLU A 31 7.18 -18.32 0.98
CA GLU A 31 6.42 -18.58 -0.24
C GLU A 31 7.05 -17.93 -1.48
N LEU A 32 7.82 -16.85 -1.32
CA LEU A 32 8.56 -16.26 -2.44
C LEU A 32 9.71 -17.17 -2.89
N LEU A 33 10.36 -17.86 -1.95
CA LEU A 33 11.53 -18.71 -2.20
C LEU A 33 11.20 -20.20 -2.32
N ARG A 34 9.93 -20.60 -2.16
CA ARG A 34 9.56 -22.01 -2.16
C ARG A 34 9.94 -22.65 -3.51
N ASP A 35 10.57 -23.82 -3.44
CA ASP A 35 11.08 -24.59 -4.59
C ASP A 35 12.21 -23.92 -5.39
N ILE A 36 12.89 -22.89 -4.84
CA ILE A 36 14.02 -22.23 -5.52
C ILE A 36 15.19 -23.18 -5.85
N ASN A 37 15.39 -24.23 -5.06
CA ASN A 37 16.47 -25.22 -5.24
C ASN A 37 16.13 -26.35 -6.23
N LYS A 38 15.00 -26.29 -6.93
CA LYS A 38 14.51 -27.35 -7.84
C LYS A 38 14.54 -26.92 -9.31
N ASP A 39 15.56 -26.15 -9.68
CA ASP A 39 15.73 -25.59 -11.03
C ASP A 39 14.47 -24.92 -11.58
N THR A 40 13.75 -24.16 -10.74
CA THR A 40 12.44 -23.58 -11.10
C THR A 40 12.51 -22.20 -11.75
N ILE A 41 13.67 -21.56 -11.68
CA ILE A 41 13.93 -20.19 -12.17
C ILE A 41 15.34 -20.11 -12.76
N ASP A 42 15.58 -19.05 -13.53
CA ASP A 42 16.89 -18.79 -14.13
C ASP A 42 17.82 -18.05 -13.17
N TYR A 43 19.12 -18.34 -13.29
CA TYR A 43 20.19 -17.75 -12.52
C TYR A 43 21.19 -17.05 -13.44
N GLN A 44 21.72 -15.91 -12.99
CA GLN A 44 22.84 -15.21 -13.61
C GLN A 44 24.03 -15.15 -12.67
N ASP A 45 25.22 -14.85 -13.20
CA ASP A 45 26.37 -14.57 -12.35
C ASP A 45 26.17 -13.22 -11.64
N ASN A 46 26.64 -13.13 -10.40
CA ASN A 46 26.67 -11.88 -9.66
C ASN A 46 27.72 -10.91 -10.24
N TYR A 47 27.80 -9.69 -9.69
CA TYR A 47 28.64 -8.61 -10.25
C TYR A 47 30.14 -8.94 -10.38
N ASP A 48 30.69 -9.81 -9.53
CA ASP A 48 32.11 -10.22 -9.55
C ASP A 48 32.33 -11.63 -10.13
N GLY A 49 31.27 -12.31 -10.56
CA GLY A 49 31.31 -13.66 -11.14
C GLY A 49 31.64 -14.78 -10.16
N SER A 50 31.65 -14.51 -8.85
CA SER A 50 31.99 -15.52 -7.83
C SER A 50 30.81 -16.37 -7.39
N GLU A 51 29.59 -15.84 -7.51
CA GLU A 51 28.34 -16.51 -7.11
C GLU A 51 27.29 -16.38 -8.21
N ARG A 52 26.24 -17.22 -8.12
CA ARG A 52 25.06 -17.11 -8.97
C ARG A 52 23.87 -16.59 -8.18
N GLU A 53 23.13 -15.67 -8.77
CA GLU A 53 21.95 -15.05 -8.18
C GLU A 53 20.69 -15.30 -9.05
N PRO A 54 19.51 -15.44 -8.42
CA PRO A 54 18.27 -15.65 -9.14
C PRO A 54 17.85 -14.38 -9.90
N ILE A 55 17.49 -14.51 -11.18
CA ILE A 55 16.97 -13.40 -11.99
C ILE A 55 15.55 -13.02 -11.53
N VAL A 56 14.78 -14.03 -11.10
CA VAL A 56 13.42 -13.90 -10.57
C VAL A 56 13.20 -14.94 -9.49
N LEU A 57 12.25 -14.71 -8.58
CA LEU A 57 11.87 -15.67 -7.55
C LEU A 57 10.70 -16.57 -7.98
N PRO A 58 10.58 -17.79 -7.44
CA PRO A 58 9.40 -18.65 -7.69
C PRO A 58 8.06 -17.99 -7.38
N ALA A 59 8.01 -17.12 -6.37
CA ALA A 59 6.87 -16.25 -6.06
C ALA A 59 5.51 -16.98 -5.98
N ARG A 60 5.32 -17.85 -4.99
CA ARG A 60 4.09 -18.67 -4.83
C ARG A 60 2.85 -17.89 -4.39
N PHE A 61 2.92 -16.56 -4.38
CA PHE A 61 1.77 -15.66 -4.32
C PHE A 61 2.04 -14.40 -5.19
N PRO A 62 0.99 -13.70 -5.65
CA PRO A 62 1.09 -12.56 -6.58
C PRO A 62 1.60 -11.26 -5.90
N ASN A 63 2.86 -11.27 -5.48
CA ASN A 63 3.48 -10.23 -4.65
C ASN A 63 3.43 -8.81 -5.22
N LEU A 64 3.50 -8.65 -6.55
CA LEU A 64 3.50 -7.33 -7.20
C LEU A 64 2.26 -6.51 -6.84
N LEU A 65 1.08 -7.13 -6.87
CA LEU A 65 -0.18 -6.47 -6.52
C LEU A 65 -0.42 -6.45 -5.01
N VAL A 66 -0.07 -7.54 -4.32
CA VAL A 66 -0.31 -7.68 -2.88
C VAL A 66 0.47 -6.64 -2.07
N ASN A 67 1.77 -6.52 -2.29
CA ASN A 67 2.60 -5.55 -1.58
C ASN A 67 2.70 -4.20 -2.29
N GLY A 68 2.32 -4.13 -3.57
CA GLY A 68 2.54 -2.97 -4.40
C GLY A 68 4.03 -2.73 -4.72
N SER A 69 4.31 -1.57 -5.31
CA SER A 69 5.66 -1.13 -5.65
C SER A 69 5.67 0.36 -5.87
N ALA A 70 6.72 1.05 -5.43
CA ALA A 70 6.92 2.46 -5.72
C ALA A 70 8.38 2.68 -6.10
N GLY A 71 8.63 3.48 -7.13
CA GLY A 71 9.99 3.74 -7.59
C GLY A 71 10.06 4.82 -8.65
N ILE A 72 11.19 5.51 -8.69
CA ILE A 72 11.50 6.55 -9.68
C ILE A 72 12.77 6.11 -10.40
N ALA A 73 12.70 6.00 -11.72
CA ALA A 73 13.83 5.73 -12.59
C ALA A 73 14.01 6.89 -13.59
N VAL A 74 14.90 6.73 -14.57
CA VAL A 74 15.16 7.78 -15.57
C VAL A 74 14.00 7.85 -16.56
N GLY A 75 13.24 8.94 -16.53
CA GLY A 75 12.11 9.19 -17.44
C GLY A 75 10.85 8.36 -17.18
N MET A 76 10.82 7.58 -16.09
CA MET A 76 9.69 6.73 -15.71
C MET A 76 9.56 6.62 -14.20
N ALA A 77 8.35 6.34 -13.72
CA ALA A 77 8.08 6.05 -12.32
C ALA A 77 7.04 4.93 -12.23
N THR A 78 7.09 4.13 -11.18
CA THR A 78 6.04 3.15 -10.85
C THR A 78 5.43 3.51 -9.51
N ASN A 79 4.11 3.33 -9.40
CA ASN A 79 3.39 3.49 -8.15
C ASN A 79 2.15 2.59 -8.17
N ILE A 80 2.32 1.39 -7.64
CA ILE A 80 1.34 0.31 -7.57
C ILE A 80 0.89 0.22 -6.11
N PRO A 81 -0.40 0.43 -5.80
CA PRO A 81 -0.88 0.31 -4.44
C PRO A 81 -0.98 -1.17 -4.02
N PRO A 82 -0.89 -1.46 -2.72
CA PRO A 82 -1.11 -2.81 -2.17
C PRO A 82 -2.57 -3.25 -2.31
N HIS A 83 -2.79 -4.57 -2.31
CA HIS A 83 -4.09 -5.21 -2.45
C HIS A 83 -4.22 -6.39 -1.48
N GLN A 84 -5.46 -6.77 -1.21
CA GLN A 84 -5.76 -7.86 -0.30
C GLN A 84 -5.35 -9.20 -0.94
N LEU A 85 -4.60 -10.02 -0.18
CA LEU A 85 -3.98 -11.27 -0.70
C LEU A 85 -4.99 -12.27 -1.29
N GLY A 86 -6.09 -12.52 -0.60
CA GLY A 86 -7.16 -13.42 -1.02
C GLY A 86 -7.85 -12.94 -2.28
N GLU A 87 -8.23 -11.66 -2.36
CA GLU A 87 -8.86 -11.06 -3.55
C GLU A 87 -7.96 -11.21 -4.78
N VAL A 88 -6.65 -10.93 -4.64
CA VAL A 88 -5.72 -11.09 -5.76
C VAL A 88 -5.56 -12.57 -6.16
N ILE A 89 -5.50 -13.49 -5.19
CA ILE A 89 -5.47 -14.94 -5.49
C ILE A 89 -6.75 -15.36 -6.23
N ASP A 90 -7.91 -14.93 -5.76
CA ASP A 90 -9.20 -15.23 -6.41
C ASP A 90 -9.23 -14.67 -7.84
N GLY A 91 -8.68 -13.47 -8.06
CA GLY A 91 -8.51 -12.91 -9.39
C GLY A 91 -7.59 -13.74 -10.30
N VAL A 92 -6.46 -14.25 -9.78
CA VAL A 92 -5.59 -15.17 -10.52
C VAL A 92 -6.33 -16.45 -10.89
N LEU A 93 -7.08 -17.04 -9.95
CA LEU A 93 -7.87 -18.24 -10.18
C LEU A 93 -8.96 -18.01 -11.23
N ALA A 94 -9.62 -16.84 -11.21
CA ALA A 94 -10.63 -16.45 -12.18
C ALA A 94 -10.04 -16.36 -13.60
N VAL A 95 -8.89 -15.70 -13.78
CA VAL A 95 -8.17 -15.65 -15.07
C VAL A 95 -7.75 -17.04 -15.53
N SER A 96 -7.36 -17.93 -14.62
CA SER A 96 -6.98 -19.30 -14.96
C SER A 96 -8.15 -20.16 -15.43
N GLN A 97 -9.37 -19.88 -14.97
CA GLN A 97 -10.58 -20.62 -15.34
C GLN A 97 -11.22 -20.05 -16.61
N ASP A 98 -11.21 -18.73 -16.74
CA ASP A 98 -11.73 -18.00 -17.89
C ASP A 98 -10.68 -16.99 -18.38
N PRO A 99 -9.87 -17.37 -19.39
CA PRO A 99 -8.89 -16.46 -19.99
C PRO A 99 -9.50 -15.21 -20.63
N ASP A 100 -10.80 -15.22 -20.95
CA ASP A 100 -11.51 -14.12 -21.60
C ASP A 100 -12.18 -13.17 -20.60
N ILE A 101 -12.14 -13.49 -19.30
CA ILE A 101 -12.73 -12.68 -18.22
C ILE A 101 -12.38 -11.20 -18.37
N THR A 102 -13.38 -10.34 -18.24
CA THR A 102 -13.22 -8.91 -18.45
C THR A 102 -12.67 -8.22 -17.20
N ILE A 103 -12.09 -7.03 -17.38
CA ILE A 103 -11.63 -6.22 -16.24
C ILE A 103 -12.81 -5.82 -15.33
N ALA A 104 -14.01 -5.64 -15.91
CA ALA A 104 -15.21 -5.35 -15.14
C ALA A 104 -15.61 -6.51 -14.22
N GLU A 105 -15.52 -7.75 -14.69
CA GLU A 105 -15.78 -8.94 -13.86
C GLU A 105 -14.67 -9.13 -12.81
N LEU A 106 -13.41 -8.92 -13.18
CA LEU A 106 -12.30 -8.96 -12.23
C LEU A 106 -12.45 -7.92 -11.11
N MET A 107 -13.08 -6.77 -11.38
CA MET A 107 -13.36 -5.75 -10.38
C MET A 107 -14.41 -6.15 -9.35
N GLU A 108 -15.25 -7.15 -9.63
CA GLU A 108 -16.16 -7.69 -8.63
C GLU A 108 -15.42 -8.61 -7.64
N ILE A 109 -14.27 -9.15 -8.05
CA ILE A 109 -13.40 -10.02 -7.25
C ILE A 109 -12.32 -9.22 -6.52
N ILE A 110 -11.73 -8.24 -7.21
CA ILE A 110 -10.73 -7.30 -6.69
C ILE A 110 -11.34 -5.90 -6.75
N PRO A 111 -12.06 -5.44 -5.71
CA PRO A 111 -12.83 -4.20 -5.75
C PRO A 111 -11.96 -2.94 -5.81
N GLY A 112 -10.72 -3.04 -5.34
CA GLY A 112 -9.78 -1.93 -5.25
C GLY A 112 -8.54 -2.25 -4.42
N PRO A 113 -7.67 -1.26 -4.21
CA PRO A 113 -6.54 -1.37 -3.31
C PRO A 113 -6.94 -1.56 -1.84
N ASP A 114 -6.09 -2.25 -1.09
CA ASP A 114 -6.21 -2.46 0.36
C ASP A 114 -4.92 -1.97 1.04
N PHE A 115 -4.97 -0.77 1.61
CA PHE A 115 -3.80 -0.13 2.19
C PHE A 115 -3.54 -0.66 3.61
N PRO A 116 -2.27 -0.92 3.99
CA PRO A 116 -1.94 -1.40 5.33
C PRO A 116 -2.22 -0.37 6.43
N THR A 117 -2.38 0.91 6.09
CA THR A 117 -2.79 1.99 7.01
C THR A 117 -4.30 2.20 7.02
N ALA A 118 -5.06 1.36 6.31
CA ALA A 118 -6.49 1.50 6.07
C ALA A 118 -6.85 2.87 5.45
N GLY A 119 -7.85 3.55 6.00
CA GLY A 119 -8.43 4.76 5.45
C GLY A 119 -9.58 4.48 4.47
N GLN A 120 -10.06 5.54 3.84
CA GLN A 120 -11.22 5.51 2.96
C GLN A 120 -10.85 5.94 1.55
N ILE A 121 -11.07 5.08 0.57
CA ILE A 121 -10.95 5.44 -0.84
C ILE A 121 -12.25 6.10 -1.30
N LEU A 122 -12.18 7.31 -1.84
CA LEU A 122 -13.34 8.05 -2.31
C LEU A 122 -13.55 7.83 -3.81
N GLY A 123 -14.66 7.20 -4.14
CA GLY A 123 -15.07 6.95 -5.52
C GLY A 123 -14.32 5.79 -6.17
N ARG A 124 -14.97 5.18 -7.18
CA ARG A 124 -14.46 3.99 -7.88
C ARG A 124 -13.95 4.26 -9.28
N SER A 125 -14.21 5.44 -9.84
CA SER A 125 -13.83 5.79 -11.22
C SER A 125 -12.31 5.77 -11.43
N GLY A 126 -11.55 6.25 -10.42
CA GLY A 126 -10.09 6.22 -10.43
C GLY A 126 -9.52 4.80 -10.43
N ILE A 127 -10.14 3.90 -9.64
CA ILE A 127 -9.78 2.47 -9.58
C ILE A 127 -10.05 1.83 -10.93
N ARG A 128 -11.27 1.98 -11.49
CA ARG A 128 -11.63 1.43 -12.79
C ARG A 128 -10.63 1.83 -13.88
N LYS A 129 -10.35 3.15 -13.98
CA LYS A 129 -9.40 3.67 -14.96
C LYS A 129 -8.00 3.07 -14.77
N ALA A 130 -7.53 2.96 -13.53
CA ALA A 130 -6.24 2.36 -13.22
C ALA A 130 -6.20 0.88 -13.61
N TYR A 131 -7.25 0.11 -13.34
CA TYR A 131 -7.30 -1.30 -13.68
C TYR A 131 -7.45 -1.55 -15.17
N GLU A 132 -8.11 -0.67 -15.92
CA GLU A 132 -8.26 -0.76 -17.37
C GLU A 132 -6.98 -0.37 -18.13
N THR A 133 -6.25 0.63 -17.63
CA THR A 133 -5.18 1.29 -18.40
C THR A 133 -3.79 1.20 -17.75
N GLY A 134 -3.70 0.71 -16.52
CA GLY A 134 -2.51 0.81 -15.67
C GLY A 134 -2.25 2.19 -15.09
N LYS A 135 -3.08 3.21 -15.39
CA LYS A 135 -2.93 4.58 -14.89
C LYS A 135 -4.21 5.14 -14.32
N GLY A 136 -4.13 5.73 -13.14
CA GLY A 136 -5.28 6.37 -12.53
C GLY A 136 -4.91 7.23 -11.34
N SER A 137 -5.91 7.81 -10.70
CA SER A 137 -5.71 8.52 -9.45
C SER A 137 -6.93 8.30 -8.57
N ILE A 138 -6.69 8.01 -7.30
CA ILE A 138 -7.73 7.82 -6.29
C ILE A 138 -7.50 8.82 -5.16
N ILE A 139 -8.58 9.23 -4.50
CA ILE A 139 -8.50 10.04 -3.28
C ILE A 139 -8.58 9.10 -2.08
N VAL A 140 -7.62 9.22 -1.17
CA VAL A 140 -7.57 8.48 0.07
C VAL A 140 -7.77 9.45 1.22
N ARG A 141 -8.71 9.15 2.12
CA ARG A 141 -9.14 10.01 3.22
C ARG A 141 -8.98 9.28 4.54
N ALA A 142 -8.55 10.02 5.57
CA ALA A 142 -8.51 9.56 6.94
C ALA A 142 -9.90 9.18 7.45
N LYS A 143 -9.98 8.10 8.23
CA LYS A 143 -11.21 7.72 8.93
C LYS A 143 -11.31 8.51 10.22
N VAL A 144 -12.40 9.24 10.36
CA VAL A 144 -12.63 10.15 11.48
C VAL A 144 -14.00 9.94 12.08
N GLU A 145 -14.11 10.28 13.35
CA GLU A 145 -15.34 10.30 14.12
C GLU A 145 -15.47 11.67 14.79
N ILE A 146 -16.71 12.17 14.91
CA ILE A 146 -16.99 13.39 15.67
C ILE A 146 -17.75 12.98 16.91
N GLU A 147 -17.12 13.13 18.07
CA GLU A 147 -17.75 12.90 19.36
C GLU A 147 -18.27 14.21 19.93
N GLU A 148 -19.41 14.15 20.61
CA GLU A 148 -19.94 15.26 21.41
C GLU A 148 -19.80 14.93 22.89
N GLN A 149 -19.03 15.74 23.60
CA GLN A 149 -18.87 15.61 25.04
C GLN A 149 -20.14 16.07 25.77
N SER A 150 -20.33 15.59 27.00
CA SER A 150 -21.46 15.96 27.88
C SER A 150 -21.61 17.48 28.12
N ASN A 151 -20.54 18.25 27.91
CA ASN A 151 -20.52 19.70 28.03
C ASN A 151 -20.86 20.45 26.72
N GLY A 152 -21.31 19.73 25.68
CA GLY A 152 -21.63 20.24 24.33
C GLY A 152 -20.42 20.54 23.46
N LYS A 153 -19.20 20.19 23.89
CA LYS A 153 -17.97 20.38 23.10
C LYS A 153 -17.80 19.24 22.11
N GLN A 154 -17.61 19.58 20.84
CA GLN A 154 -17.33 18.60 19.79
C GLN A 154 -15.83 18.33 19.68
N THR A 155 -15.49 17.08 19.38
CA THR A 155 -14.12 16.62 19.20
C THR A 155 -14.03 15.77 17.95
N ILE A 156 -13.07 16.07 17.09
CA ILE A 156 -12.76 15.24 15.91
C ILE A 156 -11.68 14.25 16.34
N ILE A 157 -11.94 12.97 16.13
CA ILE A 157 -11.03 11.87 16.44
C ILE A 157 -10.63 11.20 15.12
N VAL A 158 -9.33 11.12 14.87
CA VAL A 158 -8.75 10.45 13.70
C VAL A 158 -8.24 9.09 14.11
N HIS A 159 -8.79 8.04 13.48
CA HIS A 159 -8.48 6.64 13.78
C HIS A 159 -7.53 6.00 12.76
N GLU A 160 -7.59 6.44 11.50
CA GLU A 160 -6.79 5.89 10.40
C GLU A 160 -6.31 7.02 9.48
N LEU A 161 -5.12 6.89 8.91
CA LEU A 161 -4.53 7.89 8.01
C LEU A 161 -4.34 7.33 6.59
N PRO A 162 -4.33 8.21 5.56
CA PRO A 162 -3.97 7.79 4.21
C PRO A 162 -2.58 7.15 4.13
N TYR A 163 -2.39 6.26 3.17
CA TYR A 163 -1.14 5.55 2.96
C TYR A 163 0.05 6.50 2.75
N GLN A 164 1.19 6.16 3.37
CA GLN A 164 2.44 6.93 3.38
C GLN A 164 2.35 8.34 4.01
N VAL A 165 1.27 8.66 4.75
CA VAL A 165 1.20 9.90 5.52
C VAL A 165 1.98 9.74 6.83
N ASN A 166 2.93 10.65 7.04
CA ASN A 166 3.65 10.76 8.31
C ASN A 166 2.78 11.46 9.35
N LYS A 167 2.51 10.78 10.47
CA LYS A 167 1.62 11.28 11.53
C LYS A 167 2.14 12.55 12.20
N ALA A 168 3.42 12.57 12.60
CA ALA A 168 4.03 13.73 13.26
C ALA A 168 3.98 14.99 12.40
N LYS A 169 4.34 14.90 11.11
CA LYS A 169 4.26 16.01 10.14
C LYS A 169 2.83 16.48 9.91
N LEU A 170 1.86 15.56 9.92
CA LEU A 170 0.46 15.92 9.81
C LEU A 170 0.01 16.76 11.02
N ILE A 171 0.34 16.30 12.23
CA ILE A 171 0.01 17.00 13.48
C ILE A 171 0.68 18.37 13.52
N GLU A 172 1.96 18.46 13.16
CA GLU A 172 2.68 19.73 13.04
C GLU A 172 1.98 20.69 12.08
N LYS A 173 1.53 20.19 10.91
CA LYS A 173 0.81 21.00 9.93
C LYS A 173 -0.53 21.49 10.45
N ILE A 174 -1.28 20.66 11.17
CA ILE A 174 -2.55 21.07 11.78
C ILE A 174 -2.31 22.17 12.83
N ALA A 175 -1.28 22.01 13.66
CA ALA A 175 -0.90 23.01 14.66
C ALA A 175 -0.49 24.35 14.03
N GLU A 176 0.26 24.32 12.93
CA GLU A 176 0.61 25.50 12.13
C GLU A 176 -0.65 26.22 11.60
N LEU A 177 -1.58 25.47 10.99
CA LEU A 177 -2.81 26.04 10.42
C LEU A 177 -3.73 26.64 11.50
N ALA A 178 -3.77 26.04 12.69
CA ALA A 178 -4.49 26.57 13.84
C ALA A 178 -3.86 27.87 14.36
N ARG A 179 -2.52 27.88 14.52
CA ARG A 179 -1.77 29.04 15.01
C ARG A 179 -1.85 30.24 14.06
N ASP A 180 -1.75 29.98 12.77
CA ASP A 180 -1.88 30.98 11.70
C ASP A 180 -3.33 31.48 11.50
N LYS A 181 -4.29 30.91 12.24
CA LYS A 181 -5.73 31.14 12.07
C LYS A 181 -6.25 30.87 10.64
N LYS A 182 -5.55 30.03 9.88
CA LYS A 182 -6.03 29.51 8.58
C LYS A 182 -7.16 28.51 8.78
N ILE A 183 -7.13 27.78 9.88
CA ILE A 183 -8.24 26.96 10.39
C ILE A 183 -8.54 27.45 11.82
N ASP A 184 -9.54 28.33 11.95
CA ASP A 184 -10.00 28.80 13.25
C ASP A 184 -10.98 27.80 13.90
N GLY A 185 -10.96 27.73 15.23
CA GLY A 185 -11.86 26.87 16.02
C GLY A 185 -11.21 25.63 16.62
N ILE A 186 -9.92 25.36 16.35
CA ILE A 186 -9.17 24.32 17.07
C ILE A 186 -8.72 24.87 18.42
N THR A 187 -9.17 24.25 19.51
CA THR A 187 -8.81 24.62 20.89
C THR A 187 -7.67 23.79 21.46
N ASP A 188 -7.56 22.53 21.04
CA ASP A 188 -6.49 21.63 21.47
C ASP A 188 -6.23 20.56 20.41
N LEU A 189 -4.99 20.05 20.38
CA LEU A 189 -4.52 19.02 19.47
C LEU A 189 -3.60 18.06 20.22
N ARG A 190 -3.99 16.79 20.32
CA ARG A 190 -3.25 15.76 21.06
C ARG A 190 -3.07 14.49 20.24
N ASP A 191 -1.90 13.87 20.36
CA ASP A 191 -1.68 12.50 19.91
C ASP A 191 -1.86 11.56 21.10
N GLU A 192 -2.94 10.80 21.08
CA GLU A 192 -3.28 9.79 22.09
C GLU A 192 -3.11 8.37 21.52
N SER A 193 -2.29 8.23 20.46
CA SER A 193 -1.97 6.93 19.87
C SER A 193 -1.15 6.08 20.84
N ASP A 194 -1.44 4.78 20.88
CA ASP A 194 -0.72 3.80 21.68
C ASP A 194 -0.43 2.52 20.88
N ARG A 195 -0.06 1.44 21.58
CA ARG A 195 0.20 0.14 20.94
C ARG A 195 -1.06 -0.53 20.38
N SER A 196 -2.25 -0.12 20.83
CA SER A 196 -3.54 -0.71 20.48
C SER A 196 -4.21 0.00 19.30
N GLY A 197 -3.85 1.25 19.03
CA GLY A 197 -4.39 1.97 17.86
C GLY A 197 -3.90 3.41 17.74
N MET A 198 -4.15 3.98 16.56
CA MET A 198 -3.89 5.39 16.29
C MET A 198 -5.07 6.22 16.77
N ARG A 199 -4.80 7.33 17.47
CA ARG A 199 -5.84 8.24 17.93
C ARG A 199 -5.34 9.68 18.02
N ILE A 200 -5.67 10.49 17.01
CA ILE A 200 -5.37 11.92 17.01
C ILE A 200 -6.63 12.69 17.42
N VAL A 201 -6.52 13.53 18.44
CA VAL A 201 -7.63 14.28 19.02
C VAL A 201 -7.53 15.74 18.65
N ILE A 202 -8.58 16.27 18.03
CA ILE A 202 -8.70 17.68 17.67
C ILE A 202 -9.94 18.23 18.38
N GLU A 203 -9.74 19.00 19.44
CA GLU A 203 -10.84 19.59 20.21
C GLU A 203 -11.32 20.88 19.56
N VAL A 204 -12.62 20.99 19.35
CA VAL A 204 -13.25 22.13 18.66
C VAL A 204 -13.84 23.12 19.67
N ARG A 205 -13.75 24.42 19.37
CA ARG A 205 -14.36 25.50 20.15
C ARG A 205 -15.90 25.38 20.07
N ARG A 206 -16.60 25.73 21.15
CA ARG A 206 -18.06 25.51 21.26
C ARG A 206 -18.91 26.24 20.21
N ASP A 207 -18.44 27.38 19.73
CA ASP A 207 -19.08 28.20 18.68
C ASP A 207 -18.70 27.75 17.26
N ALA A 208 -17.75 26.82 17.11
CA ALA A 208 -17.28 26.34 15.82
C ALA A 208 -17.96 25.02 15.44
N ASN A 209 -18.22 24.84 14.15
CA ASN A 209 -18.82 23.62 13.61
C ASN A 209 -17.75 22.60 13.24
N ALA A 210 -17.73 21.44 13.90
CA ALA A 210 -16.72 20.39 13.66
C ALA A 210 -16.71 19.88 12.21
N ASN A 211 -17.86 19.79 11.53
CA ASN A 211 -17.92 19.34 10.13
C ASN A 211 -17.28 20.34 9.17
N VAL A 212 -17.46 21.65 9.41
CA VAL A 212 -16.81 22.70 8.60
C VAL A 212 -15.31 22.64 8.81
N LEU A 213 -14.87 22.47 10.06
CA LEU A 213 -13.46 22.40 10.42
C LEU A 213 -12.79 21.16 9.83
N LEU A 214 -13.44 19.99 9.92
CA LEU A 214 -13.02 18.75 9.29
C LEU A 214 -12.88 18.88 7.76
N ASN A 215 -13.84 19.51 7.09
CA ASN A 215 -13.76 19.74 5.65
C ASN A 215 -12.57 20.65 5.26
N ASN A 216 -12.25 21.65 6.08
CA ASN A 216 -11.06 22.47 5.89
C ASN A 216 -9.77 21.67 6.11
N LEU A 217 -9.74 20.83 7.14
CA LEU A 217 -8.64 19.91 7.40
C LEU A 217 -8.38 18.98 6.21
N TYR A 218 -9.42 18.37 5.64
CA TYR A 218 -9.26 17.55 4.43
C TYR A 218 -8.70 18.30 3.23
N LYS A 219 -9.01 19.60 3.09
CA LYS A 219 -8.53 20.41 1.95
C LYS A 219 -7.09 20.90 2.13
N GLN A 220 -6.67 21.13 3.37
CA GLN A 220 -5.42 21.85 3.66
C GLN A 220 -4.33 20.97 4.29
N THR A 221 -4.63 19.69 4.56
CA THR A 221 -3.71 18.77 5.22
C THR A 221 -3.73 17.39 4.57
N SER A 222 -2.78 16.54 4.95
CA SER A 222 -2.71 15.15 4.51
C SER A 222 -3.73 14.21 5.18
N LEU A 223 -4.74 14.74 5.90
CA LEU A 223 -5.92 13.96 6.27
C LEU A 223 -6.71 13.48 5.04
N GLN A 224 -6.50 14.10 3.88
CA GLN A 224 -6.93 13.59 2.60
C GLN A 224 -5.84 13.82 1.56
N THR A 225 -5.48 12.79 0.83
CA THR A 225 -4.44 12.86 -0.21
C THR A 225 -4.91 12.18 -1.50
N SER A 226 -4.20 12.43 -2.59
CA SER A 226 -4.38 11.73 -3.85
C SER A 226 -3.29 10.68 -3.99
N PHE A 227 -3.66 9.45 -4.30
CA PHE A 227 -2.72 8.39 -4.68
C PHE A 227 -2.77 8.21 -6.20
N GLY A 228 -1.69 8.60 -6.88
CA GLY A 228 -1.53 8.40 -8.32
C GLY A 228 -1.07 6.99 -8.62
N ILE A 229 -1.89 6.20 -9.32
CA ILE A 229 -1.57 4.84 -9.72
C ILE A 229 -0.87 4.88 -11.08
N ASN A 230 0.31 4.26 -11.14
CA ASN A 230 1.01 3.96 -12.39
C ASN A 230 1.63 2.56 -12.31
N THR A 231 0.94 1.59 -12.86
CA THR A 231 1.31 0.17 -12.85
C THR A 231 2.36 -0.11 -13.91
N LEU A 232 3.57 0.37 -13.67
CA LEU A 232 4.73 0.15 -14.53
C LEU A 232 5.60 -0.95 -13.94
N ALA A 233 5.88 -1.98 -14.73
CA ALA A 233 6.74 -3.10 -14.36
C ALA A 233 7.65 -3.50 -15.53
N LEU A 234 8.69 -4.29 -15.24
CA LEU A 234 9.52 -4.89 -16.28
C LEU A 234 8.89 -6.19 -16.74
N VAL A 235 8.68 -6.31 -18.05
CA VAL A 235 8.27 -7.54 -18.72
C VAL A 235 9.33 -7.84 -19.76
N ASP A 236 9.98 -9.00 -19.64
CA ASP A 236 11.10 -9.40 -20.52
C ASP A 236 12.20 -8.33 -20.59
N GLY A 237 12.51 -7.72 -19.44
CA GLY A 237 13.51 -6.66 -19.32
C GLY A 237 13.06 -5.27 -19.83
N GLN A 238 11.84 -5.12 -20.35
CA GLN A 238 11.33 -3.86 -20.89
C GLN A 238 10.26 -3.24 -19.99
N PRO A 239 10.28 -1.91 -19.76
CA PRO A 239 9.26 -1.24 -18.98
C PRO A 239 7.93 -1.22 -19.74
N LYS A 240 6.88 -1.77 -19.12
CA LYS A 240 5.51 -1.77 -19.66
C LYS A 240 4.54 -1.27 -18.61
N VAL A 241 3.56 -0.49 -19.06
CA VAL A 241 2.39 -0.13 -18.25
C VAL A 241 1.37 -1.25 -18.41
N LEU A 242 0.96 -1.84 -17.29
CA LEU A 242 0.12 -3.02 -17.25
C LEU A 242 -1.25 -2.69 -16.65
N ASN A 243 -2.29 -3.23 -17.27
CA ASN A 243 -3.63 -3.25 -16.68
C ASN A 243 -3.76 -4.43 -15.68
N LEU A 244 -4.88 -4.49 -14.93
CA LEU A 244 -5.07 -5.51 -13.89
C LEU A 244 -4.96 -6.94 -14.46
N LYS A 245 -5.67 -7.21 -15.55
CA LYS A 245 -5.68 -8.54 -16.18
C LYS A 245 -4.29 -8.97 -16.63
N GLN A 246 -3.52 -8.06 -17.23
CA GLN A 246 -2.14 -8.32 -17.64
C GLN A 246 -1.24 -8.68 -16.45
N CYS A 247 -1.35 -7.98 -15.32
CA CYS A 247 -0.60 -8.33 -14.12
C CYS A 247 -0.91 -9.76 -13.64
N LEU A 248 -2.19 -10.13 -13.61
CA LEU A 248 -2.62 -11.48 -13.21
C LEU A 248 -2.16 -12.55 -14.21
N GLN A 249 -2.26 -12.27 -15.51
CA GLN A 249 -1.83 -13.18 -16.57
C GLN A 249 -0.32 -13.44 -16.52
N TYR A 250 0.50 -12.39 -16.43
CA TYR A 250 1.95 -12.56 -16.34
C TYR A 250 2.37 -13.34 -15.09
N TYR A 251 1.66 -13.15 -13.98
CA TYR A 251 1.88 -13.96 -12.78
C TYR A 251 1.52 -15.44 -13.02
N LEU A 252 0.38 -15.71 -13.65
CA LEU A 252 -0.07 -17.06 -13.97
C LEU A 252 0.91 -17.77 -14.91
N ASP A 253 1.35 -17.10 -15.98
CA ASP A 253 2.31 -17.64 -16.94
C ASP A 253 3.63 -18.01 -16.26
N HIS A 254 4.12 -17.16 -15.36
CA HIS A 254 5.29 -17.44 -14.52
C HIS A 254 5.09 -18.69 -13.66
N GLN A 255 3.92 -18.83 -13.01
CA GLN A 255 3.63 -20.02 -12.19
C GLN A 255 3.57 -21.30 -13.02
N VAL A 256 3.09 -21.26 -14.27
CA VAL A 256 3.10 -22.43 -15.18
C VAL A 256 4.53 -22.88 -15.44
N VAL A 257 5.44 -21.96 -15.74
CA VAL A 257 6.87 -22.27 -15.95
C VAL A 257 7.50 -22.88 -14.70
N VAL A 258 7.30 -22.25 -13.54
CA VAL A 258 7.82 -22.72 -12.25
C VAL A 258 7.34 -24.14 -11.94
N ILE A 259 6.04 -24.42 -12.13
CA ILE A 259 5.46 -25.74 -11.85
C ILE A 259 6.00 -26.79 -12.82
N ARG A 260 6.04 -26.48 -14.13
CA ARG A 260 6.57 -27.40 -15.14
C ARG A 260 8.01 -27.81 -14.84
N ARG A 261 8.90 -26.83 -14.60
CA ARG A 261 10.32 -27.09 -14.30
C ARG A 261 10.48 -27.88 -13.01
N ARG A 262 9.71 -27.56 -11.97
CA ARG A 262 9.72 -28.35 -10.72
C ARG A 262 9.35 -29.80 -10.97
N THR A 263 8.31 -30.05 -11.76
CA THR A 263 7.87 -31.40 -12.10
C THR A 263 8.92 -32.14 -12.93
N GLU A 264 9.56 -31.47 -13.89
CA GLU A 264 10.68 -32.04 -14.66
C GLU A 264 11.89 -32.39 -13.78
N PHE A 265 12.18 -31.59 -12.75
CA PHE A 265 13.26 -31.86 -11.80
C PHE A 265 12.98 -33.06 -10.88
N GLU A 266 11.71 -33.33 -10.57
CA GLU A 266 11.29 -34.42 -9.66
C GLU A 266 11.12 -35.78 -10.36
N LEU A 267 11.05 -35.80 -11.70
CA LEU A 267 10.89 -37.00 -12.54
C LEU A 267 12.23 -37.54 -13.05
#